data_AF-A0A2S8ZWD6-F1
#
_entry.id   AF-A0A2S8ZWD6-F1
#
_cell.length_a   1.000
_cell.length_b   1.000
_cell.length_c   1.000
_cell.angle_alpha   90.00
_cell.angle_beta   90.00
_cell.angle_gamma   90.00
#
_symmetry.space_group_name_H-M   'P 1'
#
loop_
_entity.id
_entity.type
_entity.pdbx_description
1 polymer ?
#
loop_
_entity_poly.entity_id
_entity_poly.type
_entity_poly.pdbx_seq_one_letter_code
_entity_poly.pdbx_strand_id
1 'polypeptide(L)'
;MTQAKFYTILLLFLILGFFHAQSLKLKIVDSESGNPVPHARIILSNTVLYSNDDGFILLPENSNNLEVSASGYQTEKLGNYNSIIKLKPLYKDIEEVKIINVDIKKIFSDVLKNYEKRYYDQHSLYDIIYRKKIIAMIV
;
A
#
# COMPACT_ATOMS: atom_id res chain seq x y z
N MET A 1 -31.32 8.69 54.46
CA MET A 1 -31.16 7.76 53.31
C MET A 1 -30.56 8.43 52.06
N THR A 2 -29.96 9.62 52.19
CA THR A 2 -29.45 10.46 51.09
C THR A 2 -27.91 10.43 50.98
N GLN A 3 -27.20 10.39 52.11
CA GLN A 3 -25.73 10.35 52.11
C GLN A 3 -25.16 9.06 51.51
N ALA A 4 -25.72 7.90 51.88
CA ALA A 4 -25.30 6.62 51.31
C ALA A 4 -25.43 6.59 49.77
N LYS A 5 -26.53 7.16 49.23
CA LYS A 5 -26.77 7.27 47.78
C LYS A 5 -25.74 8.18 47.10
N PHE A 6 -25.35 9.29 47.74
CA PHE A 6 -24.30 10.18 47.24
C PHE A 6 -22.94 9.47 47.15
N TYR A 7 -22.55 8.73 48.19
CA TYR A 7 -21.33 7.93 48.16
C TYR A 7 -21.40 6.80 47.11
N THR A 8 -22.57 6.22 46.87
CA THR A 8 -22.73 5.19 45.82
C THR A 8 -22.55 5.79 44.43
N ILE A 9 -23.07 7.00 44.19
CA ILE A 9 -22.92 7.73 42.92
C ILE A 9 -21.45 8.15 42.71
N LEU A 10 -20.78 8.62 43.77
CA LEU A 10 -19.36 8.99 43.72
C LEU A 10 -18.47 7.77 43.43
N LEU A 11 -18.76 6.63 44.04
CA LEU A 11 -18.06 5.36 43.78
C LEU A 11 -18.27 4.89 42.34
N LEU A 12 -19.49 5.02 41.80
CA LEU A 12 -19.79 4.67 40.42
C LEU A 12 -19.01 5.57 39.42
N PHE A 13 -18.89 6.86 39.70
CA PHE A 13 -18.08 7.79 38.90
C PHE A 13 -16.59 7.44 38.92
N LEU A 14 -16.07 6.94 40.04
CA LEU A 14 -14.67 6.52 40.15
C LEU A 14 -14.37 5.26 39.33
N ILE A 15 -15.35 4.34 39.22
CA ILE A 15 -15.19 3.07 38.48
C ILE A 15 -15.27 3.29 36.96
N LEU A 16 -16.01 4.30 36.49
CA LEU A 16 -16.11 4.63 35.07
C LEU A 16 -14.78 5.11 34.44
N GLY A 17 -13.80 5.50 35.25
CA GLY A 17 -12.46 5.90 34.77
C GLY A 17 -11.58 4.75 34.30
N PHE A 18 -11.94 3.48 34.58
CA PHE A 18 -11.11 2.31 34.26
C PHE A 18 -11.39 1.70 32.88
N PHE A 19 -12.29 2.26 32.09
CA PHE A 19 -12.51 1.82 30.70
C PHE A 19 -11.43 2.39 29.78
N HIS A 20 -10.22 1.82 29.83
CA HIS A 20 -9.21 2.05 28.81
C HIS A 20 -9.61 1.37 27.50
N ALA A 21 -9.64 2.12 26.40
CA ALA A 21 -9.72 1.53 25.07
C ALA A 21 -8.42 0.74 24.80
N GLN A 22 -8.54 -0.58 24.69
CA GLN A 22 -7.43 -1.50 24.48
C GLN A 22 -6.99 -1.49 23.02
N SER A 23 -6.14 -0.54 22.66
CA SER A 23 -5.43 -0.52 21.37
C SER A 23 -3.94 -0.71 21.60
N LEU A 24 -3.35 -1.69 20.94
CA LEU A 24 -1.92 -1.94 20.98
C LEU A 24 -1.19 -0.91 20.12
N LYS A 25 -0.29 -0.14 20.74
CA LYS A 25 0.55 0.83 20.03
C LYS A 25 1.80 0.14 19.49
N LEU A 26 1.97 0.19 18.17
CA LEU A 26 3.10 -0.40 17.47
C LEU A 26 3.90 0.67 16.73
N LYS A 27 5.21 0.48 16.61
CA LYS A 27 6.12 1.37 15.88
C LYS A 27 6.76 0.64 14.70
N ILE A 28 6.77 1.28 13.53
CA ILE A 28 7.41 0.78 12.32
C ILE A 28 8.68 1.60 12.08
N VAL A 29 9.80 0.91 11.96
CA VAL A 29 11.12 1.52 11.76
C VAL A 29 11.86 0.86 10.63
N ASP A 30 12.78 1.61 10.04
CA ASP A 30 13.76 1.13 9.08
C ASP A 30 14.75 0.18 9.78
N SER A 31 15.03 -0.98 9.18
CA SER A 31 15.90 -1.98 9.80
C SER A 31 17.37 -1.58 9.86
N GLU A 32 17.80 -0.65 9.00
CA GLU A 32 19.21 -0.25 8.83
C GLU A 32 19.50 1.07 9.54
N SER A 33 18.67 2.10 9.29
CA SER A 33 18.84 3.41 9.91
C SER A 33 18.16 3.52 11.28
N GLY A 34 17.18 2.66 11.57
CA GLY A 34 16.37 2.76 12.80
C GLY A 34 15.38 3.92 12.82
N ASN A 35 15.31 4.70 11.73
CA ASN A 35 14.39 5.83 11.61
C ASN A 35 12.93 5.36 11.50
N PRO A 36 11.97 6.15 11.97
CA PRO A 36 10.55 5.83 11.80
C PRO A 36 10.17 5.79 10.32
N VAL A 37 9.33 4.82 9.94
CA VAL A 37 8.78 4.72 8.58
C VAL A 37 7.37 5.31 8.57
N PRO A 38 7.17 6.52 8.01
CA PRO A 38 5.87 7.15 7.94
C PRO A 38 4.99 6.50 6.87
N HIS A 39 3.67 6.63 7.03
CA HIS A 39 2.67 6.17 6.05
C HIS A 39 2.79 4.70 5.62
N ALA A 40 3.38 3.85 6.45
CA ALA A 40 3.44 2.43 6.22
C ALA A 40 2.03 1.84 6.32
N ARG A 41 1.66 1.04 5.33
CA ARG A 41 0.36 0.39 5.20
C ARG A 41 0.40 -0.96 5.90
N ILE A 42 -0.55 -1.18 6.81
CA ILE A 42 -0.82 -2.49 7.40
C ILE A 42 -2.17 -3.00 6.91
N ILE A 43 -2.20 -4.23 6.40
CA ILE A 43 -3.43 -4.94 6.04
C ILE A 43 -3.72 -5.97 7.14
N LEU A 44 -4.91 -5.88 7.73
CA LEU A 44 -5.46 -6.81 8.71
C LEU A 44 -6.76 -7.39 8.14
N SER A 45 -6.72 -8.62 7.63
CA SER A 45 -7.91 -9.28 7.02
C SER A 45 -8.58 -8.38 5.96
N ASN A 46 -9.57 -7.56 6.36
CA ASN A 46 -10.31 -6.64 5.50
C ASN A 46 -10.10 -5.14 5.83
N THR A 47 -9.23 -4.79 6.77
CA THR A 47 -8.97 -3.40 7.16
C THR A 47 -7.58 -2.97 6.73
N VAL A 48 -7.48 -1.74 6.24
CA VAL A 48 -6.21 -1.08 5.92
C VAL A 48 -5.99 0.04 6.91
N LEU A 49 -4.82 0.04 7.55
CA LEU A 49 -4.39 1.07 8.50
C LEU A 49 -3.06 1.66 8.01
N TYR A 50 -2.80 2.91 8.39
CA TYR A 50 -1.57 3.62 8.04
C TYR A 50 -0.86 4.11 9.29
N SER A 51 0.48 4.05 9.29
CA SER A 51 1.28 4.70 10.34
C SER A 51 1.29 6.22 10.16
N ASN A 52 1.44 6.93 11.28
CA ASN A 52 1.64 8.39 11.29
C ASN A 52 3.09 8.77 10.93
N ASP A 53 3.40 10.07 10.96
CA ASP A 53 4.73 10.61 10.63
C ASP A 53 5.86 10.07 11.54
N ASP A 54 5.53 9.71 12.78
CA ASP A 54 6.45 9.11 13.76
C ASP A 54 6.57 7.58 13.62
N GLY A 55 5.91 6.98 12.62
CA GLY A 55 5.89 5.54 12.38
C GLY A 55 5.04 4.75 13.36
N PHE A 56 4.18 5.39 14.15
CA PHE A 56 3.27 4.72 15.07
C PHE A 56 1.93 4.36 14.43
N ILE A 57 1.36 3.24 14.88
CA ILE A 57 0.04 2.77 14.50
C ILE A 57 -0.67 2.14 15.71
N LEU A 58 -1.99 2.24 15.74
CA LEU A 58 -2.84 1.62 16.76
C LEU A 58 -3.51 0.40 16.16
N LEU A 59 -3.28 -0.76 16.78
CA LEU A 59 -3.84 -2.05 16.36
C LEU A 59 -4.86 -2.56 17.38
N PRO A 60 -5.94 -3.26 16.94
CA PRO A 60 -6.81 -4.01 17.85
C PRO A 60 -6.04 -5.16 18.53
N GLU A 61 -6.32 -5.49 19.79
CA GLU A 61 -5.56 -6.52 20.55
C GLU A 61 -5.48 -7.90 19.86
N ASN A 62 -6.47 -8.27 19.03
CA ASN A 62 -6.55 -9.58 18.36
C ASN A 62 -6.08 -9.54 16.90
N SER A 63 -5.23 -8.58 16.53
CA SER A 63 -4.71 -8.52 15.17
C SER A 63 -3.65 -9.58 14.92
N ASN A 64 -3.99 -10.65 14.22
CA ASN A 64 -3.05 -11.69 13.77
C ASN A 64 -2.80 -11.56 12.27
N ASN A 65 -1.66 -12.08 11.79
CA ASN A 65 -1.29 -12.11 10.38
C ASN A 65 -1.27 -10.72 9.72
N LEU A 66 -0.39 -9.85 10.23
CA LEU A 66 -0.18 -8.53 9.67
C LEU A 66 0.61 -8.61 8.37
N GLU A 67 0.12 -7.95 7.33
CA GLU A 67 0.94 -7.64 6.15
C GLU A 67 1.32 -6.15 6.20
N VAL A 68 2.62 -5.86 6.33
CA VAL A 68 3.15 -4.50 6.45
C VAL A 68 3.92 -4.16 5.19
N SER A 69 3.61 -3.00 4.60
CA SER A 69 4.23 -2.53 3.36
C SER A 69 4.44 -1.02 3.39
N ALA A 70 5.54 -0.55 2.84
CA ALA A 70 5.83 0.87 2.67
C ALA A 70 6.58 1.09 1.35
N SER A 71 6.48 2.30 0.81
CA SER A 71 7.19 2.65 -0.43
C SER A 71 8.70 2.58 -0.20
N GLY A 72 9.41 1.87 -1.06
CA GLY A 72 10.87 1.69 -0.93
C GLY A 72 11.28 0.63 0.10
N TYR A 73 10.35 -0.15 0.65
CA TYR A 73 10.62 -1.23 1.59
C TYR A 73 10.06 -2.57 1.09
N GLN A 74 10.70 -3.66 1.53
CA GLN A 74 10.19 -5.01 1.32
C GLN A 74 8.93 -5.22 2.17
N THR A 75 7.92 -5.86 1.57
CA THR A 75 6.68 -6.22 2.27
C THR A 75 6.93 -7.43 3.17
N GLU A 76 6.50 -7.34 4.42
CA GLU A 76 6.69 -8.37 5.44
C GLU A 76 5.34 -8.90 5.93
N LYS A 77 5.24 -10.22 6.10
CA LYS A 77 4.07 -10.91 6.64
C LYS A 77 4.40 -11.50 8.01
N LEU A 78 3.75 -11.01 9.04
CA LEU A 78 4.07 -11.31 10.43
C LEU A 78 2.89 -12.02 11.10
N GLY A 79 3.10 -13.29 11.47
CA GLY A 79 2.15 -14.05 12.29
C GLY A 79 2.18 -13.62 13.77
N ASN A 80 3.39 -13.38 14.28
CA ASN A 80 3.65 -12.82 15.61
C ASN A 80 4.54 -11.58 15.45
N TYR A 81 4.28 -10.53 16.22
CA TYR A 81 5.02 -9.28 16.14
C TYR A 81 5.19 -8.68 17.53
N ASN A 82 6.29 -7.95 17.71
CA ASN A 82 6.56 -7.16 18.90
C ASN A 82 5.98 -5.76 18.73
N SER A 83 6.11 -4.93 19.77
CA SER A 83 5.75 -3.50 19.70
C SER A 83 6.53 -2.69 18.65
N ILE A 84 7.60 -3.26 18.07
CA ILE A 84 8.41 -2.65 17.02
C ILE A 84 8.53 -3.62 15.84
N ILE A 85 8.14 -3.14 14.65
CA ILE A 85 8.32 -3.83 13.37
C ILE A 85 9.45 -3.14 12.61
N LYS A 86 10.41 -3.93 12.12
CA LYS A 86 11.55 -3.43 11.32
C LYS A 86 11.35 -3.81 9.86
N LEU A 87 11.26 -2.81 8.98
CA LEU A 87 11.15 -3.01 7.53
C LEU A 87 12.51 -2.89 6.87
N LYS A 88 12.79 -3.81 5.94
CA LYS A 88 14.02 -3.79 5.14
C LYS A 88 13.86 -2.87 3.93
N PRO A 89 14.80 -1.94 3.68
CA PRO A 89 14.82 -1.19 2.44
C PRO A 89 14.84 -2.12 1.23
N LEU A 90 14.10 -1.76 0.19
CA LEU A 90 14.09 -2.49 -1.06
C LEU A 90 15.22 -1.96 -1.95
N TYR A 91 16.34 -2.67 -1.96
CA TYR A 91 17.41 -2.41 -2.92
C TYR A 91 17.09 -3.07 -4.25
N LYS A 92 17.23 -2.29 -5.32
CA LYS A 92 17.25 -2.81 -6.68
C LYS A 92 18.64 -2.59 -7.23
N ASP A 93 19.38 -3.67 -7.39
CA ASP A 93 20.62 -3.63 -8.14
C ASP A 93 20.26 -3.28 -9.59
N ILE A 94 20.77 -2.14 -10.05
CA ILE A 94 20.65 -1.71 -11.44
C ILE A 94 21.93 -2.15 -12.17
N GLU A 95 21.76 -2.80 -13.31
CA GLU A 95 22.90 -3.13 -14.16
C GLU A 95 23.60 -1.83 -14.60
N GLU A 96 24.93 -1.84 -14.51
CA GLU A 96 25.75 -0.72 -14.95
C GLU A 96 25.51 -0.41 -16.44
N VAL A 97 25.11 0.82 -16.74
CA VAL A 97 24.89 1.26 -18.12
C VAL A 97 26.26 1.53 -18.76
N LYS A 98 26.68 0.63 -19.65
CA LYS A 98 27.90 0.82 -20.45
C LYS A 98 27.61 1.77 -21.61
N ILE A 99 28.26 2.93 -21.61
CA ILE A 99 28.25 3.84 -22.77
C ILE A 99 29.20 3.24 -23.82
N ILE A 100 28.63 2.57 -24.81
CA ILE A 100 29.36 2.05 -25.96
C ILE A 100 29.21 2.99 -27.16
N ASN A 101 30.27 3.12 -27.95
CA ASN A 101 30.19 3.82 -29.22
C ASN A 101 29.43 2.95 -30.21
N VAL A 102 28.21 3.35 -30.58
CA VAL A 102 27.37 2.58 -31.51
C VAL A 102 27.41 3.21 -32.89
N ASP A 103 27.59 2.38 -33.91
CA ASP A 103 27.44 2.82 -35.30
C ASP A 103 25.97 3.10 -35.60
N ILE A 104 25.62 4.38 -35.56
CA ILE A 104 24.28 4.89 -35.81
C ILE A 104 23.79 4.47 -37.20
N LYS A 105 24.66 4.44 -38.22
CA LYS A 105 24.26 4.06 -39.59
C LYS A 105 23.80 2.62 -39.65
N LYS A 106 24.46 1.73 -38.91
CA LYS A 106 24.09 0.32 -38.83
C LYS A 106 22.72 0.15 -38.16
N ILE A 107 22.45 0.88 -37.08
CA ILE A 107 21.14 0.84 -36.41
C ILE A 107 20.05 1.31 -37.37
N PHE A 108 20.22 2.49 -37.98
CA PHE A 108 19.22 3.04 -38.90
C PHE A 108 18.97 2.11 -40.10
N SER A 109 20.03 1.52 -40.66
CA SER A 109 19.90 0.56 -41.77
C SER A 109 19.16 -0.71 -41.36
N ASP A 110 19.42 -1.23 -40.15
CA ASP A 110 18.71 -2.40 -39.62
C ASP A 110 17.23 -2.12 -39.35
N VAL A 111 16.93 -0.94 -38.78
CA VAL A 111 15.55 -0.50 -38.53
C VAL A 111 14.80 -0.32 -39.84
N LEU A 112 15.36 0.39 -40.82
CA LEU A 112 14.75 0.56 -42.15
C LEU A 112 14.47 -0.78 -42.82
N LYS A 113 15.44 -1.71 -42.78
CA LYS A 113 15.30 -3.02 -43.43
C LYS A 113 14.23 -3.91 -42.80
N ASN A 114 14.02 -3.80 -41.50
CA ASN A 114 13.10 -4.66 -40.75
C ASN A 114 11.86 -3.92 -40.22
N TYR A 115 11.62 -2.69 -40.67
CA TYR A 115 10.60 -1.81 -40.12
C TYR A 115 9.22 -2.46 -40.20
N GLU A 116 8.84 -2.95 -41.37
CA GLU A 116 7.52 -3.55 -41.58
C GLU A 116 7.32 -4.80 -40.70
N LYS A 117 8.34 -5.65 -40.59
CA LYS A 117 8.27 -6.86 -39.78
C LYS A 117 8.18 -6.58 -38.27
N ARG A 118 8.82 -5.52 -37.78
CA ARG A 118 8.90 -5.22 -36.34
C ARG A 118 7.77 -4.34 -35.84
N TYR A 119 7.24 -3.47 -36.69
CA TYR A 119 6.30 -2.42 -36.27
C TYR A 119 5.00 -2.40 -37.06
N TYR A 120 4.91 -3.14 -38.17
CA TYR A 120 3.68 -3.28 -38.92
C TYR A 120 3.03 -4.60 -38.56
N ASP A 121 2.07 -4.53 -37.64
CA ASP A 121 1.04 -5.56 -37.56
C ASP A 121 0.14 -5.42 -38.78
N GLN A 122 0.02 -6.48 -39.59
CA GLN A 122 -0.91 -6.50 -40.72
C GLN A 122 -2.31 -6.09 -40.24
N HIS A 123 -3.00 -5.29 -41.05
CA HIS A 123 -4.34 -4.82 -40.71
C HIS A 123 -5.25 -6.01 -40.37
N SER A 124 -5.70 -6.06 -39.13
CA SER A 124 -6.72 -7.00 -38.72
C SER A 124 -8.05 -6.54 -39.35
N LEU A 125 -8.55 -7.30 -40.32
CA LEU A 125 -9.89 -7.09 -40.86
C LEU A 125 -10.90 -7.52 -39.78
N TYR A 126 -11.66 -6.57 -39.26
CA TYR A 126 -12.71 -6.82 -38.29
C TYR A 126 -14.07 -6.67 -38.96
N ASP A 127 -14.86 -7.75 -38.95
CA ASP A 127 -16.28 -7.68 -39.28
C ASP A 127 -17.03 -7.05 -38.11
N ILE A 128 -17.46 -5.80 -38.28
CA ILE A 128 -18.27 -5.08 -37.30
C ILE A 128 -19.73 -5.02 -37.74
N ILE A 129 -20.63 -5.44 -36.85
CA ILE A 129 -22.08 -5.30 -37.03
C ILE A 129 -22.53 -4.04 -36.28
N TYR A 130 -22.93 -3.01 -37.03
CA TYR A 130 -23.40 -1.74 -36.47
C TYR A 130 -24.92 -1.62 -36.56
N ARG A 131 -25.59 -1.44 -35.42
CA ARG A 131 -27.05 -1.19 -35.35
C ARG A 131 -27.34 0.22 -34.86
N LYS A 132 -27.87 1.06 -35.74
CA LYS A 132 -28.30 2.43 -35.43
C LYS A 132 -29.79 2.45 -35.06
N LYS A 133 -30.15 3.05 -33.92
CA LYS A 133 -31.54 3.35 -33.57
C LYS A 133 -31.79 4.84 -33.80
N ILE A 134 -32.65 5.17 -34.76
CA ILE A 134 -33.13 6.54 -34.96
C ILE A 134 -34.34 6.73 -34.05
N ILE A 135 -34.28 7.72 -33.16
CA ILE A 135 -35.43 8.14 -32.37
C ILE A 135 -36.03 9.34 -33.10
N ALA A 136 -37.21 9.15 -33.68
CA ALA A 136 -38.00 10.24 -34.22
C ALA A 136 -38.74 10.94 -33.06
N MET A 137 -38.47 12.22 -32.87
CA MET A 137 -39.22 13.07 -31.95
C MET A 137 -40.43 13.59 -32.72
N ILE A 138 -41.62 13.12 -32.34
CA ILE A 138 -42.90 13.64 -32.85
C ILE A 138 -43.14 14.97 -32.12
N VAL A 139 -43.16 16.07 -32.89
CA VAL A 139 -43.55 17.42 -32.44
C VAL A 139 -45.04 17.60 -32.69
#